data_AF-A0A196M9G4-F1
#
_entry.id   AF-A0A196M9G4-F1
#
_cell.length_a   1.000
_cell.length_b   1.000
_cell.length_c   1.000
_cell.angle_alpha   90.00
_cell.angle_beta   90.00
_cell.angle_gamma   90.00
#
_symmetry.space_group_name_H-M   'P 1'
#
loop_
_entity.id
_entity.type
_entity.pdbx_description
1 polymer ?
#
loop_
_entity_poly.entity_id
_entity_poly.type
_entity_poly.pdbx_seq_one_letter_code
_entity_poly.pdbx_strand_id
1 'polypeptide(L)'
;MINNFSQWQVQLSFPNQPHGSSKAKEHIGWVLSLNGMMGSFLYQPHGSGKPIFGKSLNSAAYSTTNTIAVKGWSGNQATGLEVGDYFSINNSLHQITVVPTTATGGIALIEFQPPFRKSVASNTPVEFAYPKVELRLASGEAVNGSSKDAEVVYLRPLKCVQKL
;
A
#
# COMPACT_ATOMS: atom_id res chain seq x y z
N MET A 1 -22.91 -2.52 2.96
CA MET A 1 -22.47 -1.54 1.94
C MET A 1 -21.01 -1.24 2.20
N ILE A 2 -20.10 -1.56 1.26
CA ILE A 2 -18.66 -1.31 1.45
C ILE A 2 -18.44 0.19 1.31
N ASN A 3 -17.92 0.84 2.35
CA ASN A 3 -17.63 2.27 2.30
C ASN A 3 -16.45 2.54 1.35
N ASN A 4 -16.72 3.09 0.16
CA ASN A 4 -15.68 3.46 -0.81
C ASN A 4 -14.90 4.73 -0.42
N PHE A 5 -15.29 5.41 0.67
CA PHE A 5 -14.61 6.64 1.13
C PHE A 5 -13.32 6.39 1.91
N SER A 6 -13.11 5.20 2.51
CA SER A 6 -11.93 4.90 3.34
C SER A 6 -10.91 4.00 2.61
N GLN A 7 -10.30 4.47 1.53
CA GLN A 7 -9.29 3.73 0.76
C GLN A 7 -8.06 4.58 0.47
N TRP A 8 -6.90 3.94 0.30
CA TRP A 8 -5.71 4.64 -0.16
C TRP A 8 -5.89 5.14 -1.59
N GLN A 9 -5.52 6.40 -1.78
CA GLN A 9 -5.38 7.04 -3.07
C GLN A 9 -3.98 7.62 -3.17
N VAL A 10 -3.37 7.49 -4.33
CA VAL A 10 -2.01 7.97 -4.58
C VAL A 10 -2.01 8.74 -5.89
N GLN A 11 -1.32 9.88 -5.91
CA GLN A 11 -0.99 10.57 -7.15
C GLN A 11 0.49 10.35 -7.47
N LEU A 12 0.76 9.53 -8.49
CA LEU A 12 2.13 9.31 -8.96
C LEU A 12 2.51 10.42 -9.92
N SER A 13 3.63 11.10 -9.65
CA SER A 13 4.19 12.13 -10.53
C SER A 13 5.54 11.67 -11.03
N PHE A 14 5.81 11.89 -12.31
CA PHE A 14 7.07 11.51 -12.93
C PHE A 14 7.95 12.75 -13.12
N PRO A 15 9.26 12.63 -12.91
CA PRO A 15 10.18 13.71 -13.25
C PRO A 15 10.20 13.93 -14.76
N ASN A 16 10.30 15.20 -15.16
CA ASN A 16 10.46 15.61 -16.55
C ASN A 16 11.62 14.86 -17.20
N GLN A 17 11.40 14.32 -18.40
CA GLN A 17 12.43 13.60 -19.15
C GLN A 17 12.71 14.28 -20.49
N PRO A 18 13.99 14.37 -20.93
CA PRO A 18 14.32 14.85 -22.26
C PRO A 18 13.59 14.06 -23.33
N HIS A 19 13.20 14.74 -24.41
CA HIS A 19 12.58 14.10 -25.56
C HIS A 19 13.44 12.95 -26.10
N GLY A 20 12.81 11.81 -26.39
CA GLY A 20 13.49 10.63 -26.92
C GLY A 20 14.28 9.78 -25.91
N SER A 21 14.39 10.21 -24.64
CA SER A 21 15.09 9.45 -23.61
C SER A 21 14.52 8.04 -23.39
N SER A 22 15.38 7.07 -23.06
CA SER A 22 14.96 5.71 -22.72
C SER A 22 14.05 5.67 -21.49
N LYS A 23 14.35 6.48 -20.47
CA LYS A 23 13.54 6.60 -19.25
C LYS A 23 12.10 7.03 -19.53
N ALA A 24 11.89 8.00 -20.43
CA ALA A 24 10.54 8.40 -20.83
C ALA A 24 9.79 7.24 -21.49
N LYS A 25 10.46 6.48 -22.36
CA LYS A 25 9.89 5.31 -23.05
C LYS A 25 9.56 4.18 -22.07
N GLU A 26 10.41 3.94 -21.08
CA GLU A 26 10.17 2.94 -20.02
C GLU A 26 8.94 3.29 -19.19
N HIS A 27 8.81 4.55 -18.74
CA HIS A 27 7.61 4.96 -17.99
C HIS A 27 6.34 4.85 -18.84
N ILE A 28 6.36 5.28 -20.10
CA ILE A 28 5.23 5.13 -21.03
C ILE A 28 4.88 3.65 -21.24
N GLY A 29 5.90 2.80 -21.48
CA GLY A 29 5.72 1.37 -21.68
C GLY A 29 5.12 0.68 -20.45
N TRP A 30 5.56 1.06 -19.25
CA TRP A 30 4.97 0.59 -17.99
C TRP A 30 3.50 1.04 -17.85
N VAL A 31 3.17 2.30 -18.15
CA VAL A 31 1.77 2.76 -18.12
C VAL A 31 0.91 1.97 -19.11
N LEU A 32 1.40 1.74 -20.33
CA LEU A 32 0.67 0.99 -21.35
C LEU A 32 0.46 -0.48 -20.95
N SER A 33 1.43 -1.10 -20.27
CA SER A 33 1.30 -2.49 -19.81
C SER A 33 0.19 -2.69 -18.78
N LEU A 34 -0.25 -1.62 -18.11
CA LEU A 34 -1.41 -1.65 -17.21
C LEU A 34 -2.74 -1.81 -17.96
N ASN A 35 -2.80 -1.64 -19.29
CA ASN A 35 -4.04 -1.75 -20.07
C ASN A 35 -5.18 -0.89 -19.47
N GLY A 36 -4.85 0.34 -19.08
CA GLY A 36 -5.79 1.26 -18.43
C GLY A 36 -6.11 0.86 -16.98
N MET A 37 -7.40 0.84 -16.64
CA MET A 37 -7.87 0.53 -15.28
C MET A 37 -7.87 -0.96 -14.94
N MET A 38 -7.61 -1.83 -15.93
CA MET A 38 -7.65 -3.29 -15.76
C MET A 38 -6.42 -3.84 -15.04
N GLY A 39 -5.25 -3.29 -15.37
CA GLY A 39 -3.99 -3.68 -14.75
C GLY A 39 -3.84 -3.09 -13.36
N SER A 40 -2.96 -3.74 -12.60
CA SER A 40 -2.58 -3.33 -11.26
C SER A 40 -1.09 -3.44 -11.06
N PHE A 41 -0.61 -2.76 -10.03
CA PHE A 41 0.78 -2.76 -9.65
C PHE A 41 0.92 -2.65 -8.12
N LEU A 42 2.06 -3.09 -7.60
CA LEU A 42 2.38 -2.94 -6.19
C LEU A 42 3.05 -1.60 -5.95
N TYR A 43 2.60 -0.90 -4.92
CA TYR A 43 3.19 0.36 -4.47
C TYR A 43 3.55 0.25 -2.99
N GLN A 44 4.78 0.64 -2.67
CA GLN A 44 5.25 0.80 -1.29
C GLN A 44 5.43 2.31 -1.03
N PRO A 45 4.77 2.88 0.00
CA PRO A 45 5.03 4.26 0.39
C PRO A 45 6.48 4.42 0.86
N HIS A 46 7.09 5.56 0.56
CA HIS A 46 8.48 5.81 0.95
C HIS A 46 8.62 5.88 2.49
N GLY A 47 9.66 5.25 3.04
CA GLY A 47 9.93 5.25 4.48
C GLY A 47 8.91 4.51 5.35
N SER A 48 8.03 3.69 4.75
CA SER A 48 6.94 3.01 5.46
C SER A 48 7.36 1.76 6.23
N GLY A 49 8.56 1.24 5.97
CA GLY A 49 9.03 -0.04 6.51
C GLY A 49 9.60 0.04 7.91
N LYS A 50 9.25 -0.95 8.74
CA LYS A 50 9.88 -1.22 10.04
C LYS A 50 10.50 -2.63 10.00
N PRO A 51 11.76 -2.84 10.43
CA PRO A 51 12.46 -4.12 10.31
C PRO A 51 11.95 -5.18 11.31
N ILE A 52 10.66 -5.49 11.23
CA ILE A 52 9.93 -6.43 12.07
C ILE A 52 9.40 -7.54 11.16
N PHE A 53 9.88 -8.76 11.41
CA PHE A 53 9.62 -9.91 10.53
C PHE A 53 8.91 -11.03 11.28
N GLY A 54 8.34 -11.97 10.51
CA GLY A 54 7.78 -13.22 11.04
C GLY A 54 6.52 -13.04 11.89
N LYS A 55 5.76 -11.96 11.67
CA LYS A 55 4.51 -11.70 12.37
C LYS A 55 3.33 -12.23 11.56
N SER A 56 2.30 -12.68 12.25
CA SER A 56 1.09 -13.22 11.62
C SER A 56 -0.15 -12.91 12.44
N LEU A 57 -1.33 -13.00 11.83
CA LEU A 57 -2.59 -12.84 12.56
C LEU A 57 -2.78 -13.96 13.58
N ASN A 58 -3.12 -13.59 14.82
CA ASN A 58 -3.43 -14.54 15.88
C ASN A 58 -4.79 -15.21 15.66
N SER A 59 -5.77 -14.46 15.15
CA SER A 59 -7.12 -14.91 14.81
C SER A 59 -7.52 -14.39 13.44
N ALA A 60 -8.58 -14.95 12.85
CA ALA A 60 -9.14 -14.37 11.63
C ALA A 60 -9.58 -12.93 11.87
N ALA A 61 -9.45 -12.09 10.84
CA ALA A 61 -9.97 -10.73 10.81
C ALA A 61 -11.10 -10.66 9.79
N TYR A 62 -12.16 -9.93 10.10
CA TYR A 62 -13.35 -9.88 9.26
C TYR A 62 -13.38 -8.60 8.42
N SER A 63 -14.14 -8.63 7.32
CA SER A 63 -14.40 -7.39 6.58
C SER A 63 -14.95 -6.31 7.52
N THR A 64 -14.54 -5.06 7.30
CA THR A 64 -14.87 -3.86 8.07
C THR A 64 -14.25 -3.74 9.46
N THR A 65 -13.46 -4.72 9.92
CA THR A 65 -12.73 -4.57 11.18
C THR A 65 -11.51 -3.66 10.99
N ASN A 66 -11.24 -2.86 12.01
CA ASN A 66 -10.12 -1.93 12.12
C ASN A 66 -9.18 -2.30 13.29
N THR A 67 -9.34 -3.51 13.83
CA THR A 67 -8.53 -4.03 14.93
C THR A 67 -8.08 -5.45 14.58
N ILE A 68 -6.83 -5.78 14.87
CA ILE A 68 -6.24 -7.11 14.72
C ILE A 68 -5.40 -7.49 15.93
N ALA A 69 -5.41 -8.78 16.25
CA ALA A 69 -4.42 -9.38 17.14
C ALA A 69 -3.30 -9.98 16.28
N VAL A 70 -2.08 -9.50 16.44
CA VAL A 70 -0.90 -9.99 15.74
C VAL A 70 -0.02 -10.76 16.72
N LYS A 71 0.47 -11.93 16.31
CA LYS A 71 1.36 -12.78 17.10
C LYS A 71 2.74 -12.91 16.47
N GLY A 72 3.67 -13.48 17.24
CA GLY A 72 5.03 -13.79 16.79
C GLY A 72 6.11 -12.97 17.47
N TRP A 73 5.77 -12.30 18.58
CA TRP A 73 6.73 -11.79 19.55
C TRP A 73 6.96 -12.84 20.64
N SER A 74 8.12 -12.79 21.29
CA SER A 74 8.31 -13.46 22.57
C SER A 74 7.39 -12.84 23.63
N GLY A 75 7.03 -13.60 24.66
CA GLY A 75 6.15 -13.11 25.73
C GLY A 75 6.66 -11.81 26.35
N ASN A 76 5.82 -10.77 26.33
CA ASN A 76 6.11 -9.43 26.85
C ASN A 76 7.26 -8.68 26.15
N GLN A 77 7.68 -9.12 24.95
CA GLN A 77 8.66 -8.39 24.16
C GLN A 77 8.11 -7.03 23.72
N ALA A 78 8.97 -6.02 23.64
CA ALA A 78 8.61 -4.74 23.01
C ALA A 78 8.16 -4.98 21.55
N THR A 79 7.08 -4.32 21.13
CA THR A 79 6.54 -4.49 19.78
C THR A 79 7.48 -3.91 18.73
N GLY A 80 8.10 -2.76 19.06
CA GLY A 80 8.89 -1.95 18.13
C GLY A 80 8.05 -1.17 17.13
N LEU A 81 6.73 -1.15 17.32
CA LEU A 81 5.75 -0.47 16.48
C LEU A 81 5.29 0.83 17.13
N GLU A 82 4.96 1.81 16.29
CA GLU A 82 4.53 3.15 16.67
C GLU A 82 3.25 3.53 15.92
N VAL A 83 2.51 4.51 16.45
CA VAL A 83 1.38 5.12 15.72
C VAL A 83 1.92 5.81 14.47
N GLY A 84 1.26 5.58 13.34
CA GLY A 84 1.70 6.07 12.03
C GLY A 84 2.52 5.06 11.22
N ASP A 85 2.95 3.95 11.84
CA ASP A 85 3.61 2.87 11.10
C ASP A 85 2.66 2.20 10.13
N TYR A 86 3.21 1.76 9.00
CA TYR A 86 2.46 1.01 8.01
C TYR A 86 2.65 -0.49 8.20
N PHE A 87 1.61 -1.24 7.84
CA PHE A 87 1.70 -2.67 7.63
C PHE A 87 0.85 -3.07 6.44
N SER A 88 1.09 -4.26 5.90
CA SER A 88 0.22 -4.83 4.87
C SER A 88 -0.09 -6.29 5.12
N ILE A 89 -1.29 -6.69 4.68
CA ILE A 89 -1.73 -8.08 4.66
C ILE A 89 -2.36 -8.33 3.29
N ASN A 90 -1.91 -9.35 2.57
CA ASN A 90 -2.38 -9.68 1.21
C ASN A 90 -2.40 -8.46 0.26
N ASN A 91 -1.34 -7.64 0.29
CA ASN A 91 -1.21 -6.39 -0.48
C ASN A 91 -2.30 -5.34 -0.20
N SER A 92 -2.96 -5.42 0.96
CA SER A 92 -3.78 -4.34 1.51
C SER A 92 -2.97 -3.59 2.54
N LEU A 93 -2.72 -2.30 2.30
CA LEU A 93 -1.95 -1.44 3.18
C LEU A 93 -2.84 -0.81 4.24
N HIS A 94 -2.32 -0.69 5.45
CA HIS A 94 -2.97 -0.11 6.60
C HIS A 94 -1.94 0.69 7.41
N GLN A 95 -2.42 1.67 8.16
CA GLN A 95 -1.60 2.49 9.05
C GLN A 95 -2.10 2.35 10.49
N ILE A 96 -1.18 2.14 11.41
CA ILE A 96 -1.45 1.95 12.83
C ILE A 96 -1.96 3.25 13.45
N THR A 97 -3.09 3.16 14.16
CA THR A 97 -3.66 4.27 14.95
C THR A 97 -3.51 4.04 16.44
N VAL A 98 -3.44 2.77 16.88
CA VAL A 98 -3.17 2.39 18.28
C VAL A 98 -2.34 1.11 18.29
N VAL A 99 -1.32 1.05 19.13
CA VAL A 99 -0.48 -0.14 19.33
C VAL A 99 0.07 -0.18 20.75
N PRO A 100 0.13 -1.35 21.41
CA PRO A 100 0.78 -1.49 22.70
C PRO A 100 2.31 -1.42 22.55
N THR A 101 2.98 -0.91 23.57
CA THR A 101 4.45 -0.88 23.65
C THR A 101 5.04 -2.29 23.77
N THR A 102 4.32 -3.23 24.39
CA THR A 102 4.74 -4.62 24.59
C THR A 102 3.67 -5.60 24.13
N ALA A 103 4.12 -6.75 23.61
CA ALA A 103 3.25 -7.83 23.17
C ALA A 103 2.97 -8.80 24.33
N THR A 104 1.91 -8.57 25.09
CA THR A 104 1.50 -9.44 26.20
C THR A 104 1.17 -10.84 25.71
N GLY A 105 1.81 -11.87 26.27
CA GLY A 105 1.67 -13.25 25.80
C GLY A 105 2.18 -13.47 24.37
N GLY A 106 3.00 -12.57 23.83
CA GLY A 106 3.51 -12.63 22.46
C GLY A 106 2.53 -12.10 21.41
N ILE A 107 1.46 -11.43 21.86
CA ILE A 107 0.39 -10.88 21.02
C ILE A 107 0.33 -9.35 21.21
N ALA A 108 0.23 -8.61 20.11
CA ALA A 108 -0.05 -7.18 20.08
C ALA A 108 -1.45 -6.93 19.47
N LEU A 109 -2.29 -6.19 20.18
CA LEU A 109 -3.58 -5.73 19.67
C LEU A 109 -3.39 -4.38 18.98
N ILE A 110 -3.62 -4.34 17.67
CA ILE A 110 -3.32 -3.17 16.82
C ILE A 110 -4.64 -2.64 16.26
N GLU A 111 -4.88 -1.34 16.43
CA GLU A 111 -5.92 -0.62 15.70
C GLU A 111 -5.31 0.13 14.51
N PHE A 112 -6.07 0.24 13.43
CA PHE A 112 -5.55 0.76 12.18
C PHE A 112 -6.63 1.35 11.29
N GLN A 113 -6.20 2.13 10.30
CA GLN A 113 -7.04 2.63 9.21
C GLN A 113 -6.31 2.47 7.87
N PRO A 114 -7.04 2.33 6.74
CA PRO A 114 -8.48 2.04 6.64
C PRO A 114 -8.83 0.64 7.15
N PRO A 115 -10.11 0.30 7.43
CA PRO A 115 -10.50 -1.04 7.86
C PRO A 115 -10.33 -2.08 6.73
N PHE A 116 -10.33 -3.36 7.08
CA PHE A 116 -10.31 -4.42 6.06
C PHE A 116 -11.52 -4.36 5.15
N ARG A 117 -11.31 -4.75 3.90
CA ARG A 117 -12.38 -4.84 2.89
C ARG A 117 -12.76 -6.27 2.55
N LYS A 118 -11.91 -7.22 2.90
CA LYS A 118 -12.11 -8.67 2.77
C LYS A 118 -11.65 -9.34 4.05
N SER A 119 -12.33 -10.41 4.43
CA SER A 119 -11.91 -11.21 5.58
C SER A 119 -10.57 -11.89 5.29
N VAL A 120 -9.77 -12.04 6.34
CA VAL A 120 -8.44 -12.64 6.29
C VAL A 120 -8.36 -13.76 7.32
N ALA A 121 -7.84 -14.91 6.92
CA ALA A 121 -7.70 -16.07 7.80
C ALA A 121 -6.64 -15.85 8.89
N SER A 122 -6.78 -16.56 10.02
CA SER A 122 -5.71 -16.66 11.03
C SER A 122 -4.41 -17.18 10.41
N ASN A 123 -3.27 -16.88 11.03
CA ASN A 123 -1.93 -17.22 10.54
C ASN A 123 -1.52 -16.55 9.22
N THR A 124 -2.35 -15.67 8.65
CA THR A 124 -1.92 -14.88 7.48
C THR A 124 -0.75 -13.97 7.89
N PRO A 125 0.34 -13.92 7.13
CA PRO A 125 1.48 -13.06 7.43
C PRO A 125 1.09 -11.58 7.49
N VAL A 126 1.69 -10.87 8.44
CA VAL A 126 1.61 -9.41 8.56
C VAL A 126 2.98 -8.84 8.20
N GLU A 127 3.02 -8.07 7.12
CA GLU A 127 4.25 -7.48 6.57
C GLU A 127 4.44 -6.06 7.10
N PHE A 128 5.48 -5.85 7.91
CA PHE A 128 5.86 -4.55 8.46
C PHE A 128 7.13 -3.98 7.81
N ALA A 129 8.00 -4.81 7.23
CA ALA A 129 9.28 -4.37 6.69
C ALA A 129 9.15 -3.74 5.29
N TYR A 130 8.28 -4.31 4.46
CA TYR A 130 8.03 -3.81 3.10
C TYR A 130 6.52 -3.69 2.84
N PRO A 131 5.81 -2.85 3.63
CA PRO A 131 4.36 -2.79 3.54
C PRO A 131 3.95 -2.15 2.21
N LYS A 132 3.04 -2.82 1.51
CA LYS A 132 2.66 -2.48 0.14
C LYS A 132 1.17 -2.55 -0.09
N VAL A 133 0.70 -1.79 -1.06
CA VAL A 133 -0.67 -1.79 -1.55
C VAL A 133 -0.70 -2.18 -3.02
N GLU A 134 -1.65 -3.02 -3.41
CA GLU A 134 -2.00 -3.21 -4.82
C GLU A 134 -2.88 -2.04 -5.28
N LEU A 135 -2.39 -1.26 -6.25
CA LEU A 135 -3.09 -0.12 -6.85
C LEU A 135 -3.51 -0.41 -8.29
N ARG A 136 -4.50 0.33 -8.76
CA ARG A 136 -4.87 0.44 -10.18
C ARG A 136 -5.09 1.90 -10.56
N LEU A 137 -5.11 2.21 -11.86
CA LEU A 137 -5.49 3.54 -12.33
C LEU A 137 -6.93 3.86 -11.90
N ALA A 138 -7.15 5.10 -11.43
CA ALA A 138 -8.44 5.58 -10.97
C ALA A 138 -9.40 5.88 -12.13
N SER A 139 -8.85 6.25 -13.30
CA SER A 139 -9.60 6.56 -14.52
C SER A 139 -8.80 6.13 -15.75
N GLY A 140 -9.48 5.96 -16.89
CA GLY A 140 -8.88 5.57 -18.17
C GLY A 140 -8.45 6.74 -19.05
N GLU A 141 -8.28 7.95 -18.49
CA GLU A 141 -7.91 9.13 -19.30
C GLU A 141 -6.55 8.95 -19.98
N ALA A 142 -6.40 9.58 -21.16
CA ALA A 142 -5.17 9.54 -21.94
C ALA A 142 -4.00 10.11 -21.13
N VAL A 143 -3.07 9.24 -20.76
CA VAL A 143 -1.98 9.51 -19.82
C VAL A 143 -0.81 10.28 -20.44
N ASN A 144 -0.76 10.33 -21.77
CA ASN A 144 0.43 10.78 -22.52
C ASN A 144 0.18 12.14 -23.19
N GLY A 145 1.13 13.08 -23.03
CA GLY A 145 1.18 14.34 -23.78
C GLY A 145 2.63 14.72 -24.10
N SER A 146 2.83 15.45 -25.19
CA SER A 146 4.14 16.03 -25.56
C SER A 146 3.97 17.53 -25.82
N SER A 147 4.96 18.32 -25.40
CA SER A 147 5.08 19.71 -25.83
C SER A 147 6.23 19.82 -26.81
N LYS A 148 5.97 20.37 -28.00
CA LYS A 148 7.02 20.68 -28.99
C LYS A 148 7.85 21.89 -28.58
N ASP A 149 7.31 22.76 -27.74
CA ASP A 149 7.95 24.01 -27.32
C ASP A 149 8.99 23.81 -26.21
N ALA A 150 8.97 22.65 -25.52
CA ALA A 150 9.82 22.37 -24.36
C ALA A 150 10.87 21.26 -24.58
N GLU A 151 10.94 20.60 -25.74
CA GLU A 151 11.78 19.41 -26.00
C GLU A 151 11.76 18.37 -24.84
N VAL A 152 10.62 18.25 -24.16
CA VAL A 152 10.46 17.42 -22.95
C VAL A 152 9.17 16.62 -23.06
N VAL A 153 9.23 15.37 -22.64
CA VAL A 153 8.05 14.50 -22.50
C VAL A 153 7.59 14.54 -21.04
N TYR A 154 6.29 14.76 -20.86
CA TYR A 154 5.65 14.76 -19.56
C TYR A 154 4.61 13.66 -19.52
N LEU A 155 4.75 12.76 -18.56
CA LEU A 155 3.61 11.95 -18.14
C LEU A 155 2.77 12.79 -17.21
N ARG A 156 1.47 12.87 -17.51
CA ARG A 156 0.53 13.49 -16.58
C ARG A 156 0.53 12.69 -15.27
N PRO A 157 0.35 13.36 -14.12
CA PRO A 157 0.24 12.65 -12.85
C PRO A 157 -0.86 11.58 -12.90
N LEU A 158 -0.55 10.38 -12.43
CA LEU A 158 -1.50 9.27 -12.41
C LEU A 158 -2.25 9.28 -11.10
N LYS A 159 -3.56 9.35 -11.18
CA LYS A 159 -4.42 9.09 -10.03
C LYS A 159 -4.61 7.59 -9.91
N CYS A 160 -4.27 7.03 -8.76
CA CYS A 160 -4.33 5.61 -8.48
C CYS A 160 -5.15 5.37 -7.21
N VAL A 161 -5.86 4.25 -7.18
CA VAL A 161 -6.67 3.83 -6.04
C VAL A 161 -6.35 2.38 -5.70
N GLN A 162 -6.50 2.02 -4.42
CA GLN A 162 -6.38 0.64 -3.98
C GLN A 162 -7.31 -0.28 -4.78
N LYS A 163 -6.75 -1.40 -5.26
CA LYS A 163 -7.51 -2.45 -5.91
C LYS A 163 -8.24 -3.26 -4.85
N LEU A 164 -9.53 -3.51 -5.09
CA LEU A 164 -10.43 -4.21 -4.17
C LEU A 164 -10.51 -5.69 -4.47
#